data_AF-A0A953B2T4-F1
#
_entry.id   AF-A0A953B2T4-F1
#
_cell.length_a   1.000
_cell.length_b   1.000
_cell.length_c   1.000
_cell.angle_alpha   90.00
_cell.angle_beta   90.00
_cell.angle_gamma   90.00
#
_symmetry.space_group_name_H-M   'P 1'
#
loop_
_entity.id
_entity.type
_entity.pdbx_description
1 polymer ?
#
loop_
_entity_poly.entity_id
_entity_poly.type
_entity_poly.pdbx_seq_one_letter_code
_entity_poly.pdbx_strand_id
1 'polypeptide(L)'
;MRRGIVAAAAAALAAGLLAPAAARAGSPQGEAGDPSRLAVEGLEKLMQALDLFIATLPQYEAPVITEDGDIVIRRKRTPAPPEAEPEEPGPPRPPGPRDIPAPRGARP
;
A
#
# COMPACT_ATOMS: atom_id res chain seq x y z
N MET A 1 55.89 -3.03 -4.11
CA MET A 1 55.60 -2.06 -3.03
C MET A 1 54.33 -1.30 -3.44
N ARG A 2 53.09 -1.81 -3.41
CA ARG A 2 52.28 -2.59 -2.45
C ARG A 2 52.22 -1.98 -1.05
N ARG A 3 51.03 -1.47 -0.72
CA ARG A 3 50.44 -1.25 0.62
C ARG A 3 50.84 0.06 1.29
N GLY A 4 49.97 1.06 1.22
CA GLY A 4 50.18 2.30 1.99
C GLY A 4 49.00 3.25 2.10
N ILE A 5 48.01 3.20 1.21
CA ILE A 5 46.97 4.25 1.14
C ILE A 5 45.58 3.79 1.63
N VAL A 6 45.40 2.52 2.03
CA VAL A 6 44.07 2.01 2.47
C VAL A 6 43.88 2.12 4.00
N ALA A 7 44.79 2.74 4.74
CA ALA A 7 44.74 2.80 6.21
C ALA A 7 44.30 4.17 6.77
N ALA A 8 43.63 5.02 5.99
CA ALA A 8 43.14 6.33 6.46
C ALA A 8 41.61 6.43 6.60
N ALA A 9 40.86 5.36 6.30
CA ALA A 9 39.40 5.36 6.39
C ALA A 9 38.82 4.44 7.49
N ALA A 10 39.67 3.74 8.25
CA ALA A 10 39.25 2.83 9.32
C ALA A 10 39.43 3.41 10.75
N ALA A 11 40.00 4.61 10.88
CA ALA A 11 40.23 5.26 12.19
C ALA A 11 39.18 6.33 12.54
N ALA A 12 38.21 6.60 11.66
CA ALA A 12 37.10 7.51 11.96
C ALA A 12 35.86 6.80 12.54
N LEU A 13 35.79 5.46 12.49
CA LEU A 13 34.67 4.69 13.05
C LEU A 13 34.85 4.30 14.52
N ALA A 14 36.04 4.49 15.11
CA ALA A 14 36.37 4.03 16.47
C ALA A 14 36.43 5.16 17.53
N ALA A 15 36.21 6.42 17.17
CA ALA A 15 36.28 7.55 18.09
C ALA A 15 34.91 8.00 18.66
N GLY A 16 33.81 7.32 18.32
CA GLY A 16 32.46 7.66 18.78
C GLY A 16 32.01 7.01 20.10
N LEU A 17 32.79 6.09 20.67
CA LEU A 17 32.34 5.24 21.80
C LEU A 17 32.52 5.84 23.21
N LEU A 18 32.97 7.09 23.36
CA LEU A 18 33.15 7.74 24.67
C LEU A 18 32.50 9.13 24.75
N ALA A 19 31.31 9.30 24.19
CA ALA A 19 30.47 10.44 24.55
C ALA A 19 29.93 10.24 25.99
N PRO A 20 30.13 11.19 26.92
CA PRO A 20 29.62 11.08 28.28
C PRO A 20 28.09 11.11 28.25
N ALA A 21 27.49 10.12 28.91
CA ALA A 21 26.06 9.87 29.10
C ALA A 21 25.38 10.91 30.02
N ALA A 22 25.66 12.20 29.86
CA ALA A 22 25.11 13.28 30.68
C ALA A 22 24.17 14.18 29.86
N ALA A 23 23.25 13.58 29.10
CA ALA A 23 22.14 14.29 28.45
C ALA A 23 20.94 13.33 28.30
N ARG A 24 20.39 12.89 29.44
CA ARG A 24 19.03 12.34 29.50
C ARG A 24 18.34 12.86 30.77
N ALA A 25 18.25 14.18 30.86
CA ALA A 25 17.29 14.83 31.74
C ALA A 25 15.91 14.72 31.07
N GLY A 26 14.98 14.03 31.73
CA GLY A 26 13.57 14.03 31.37
C GLY A 26 13.15 13.07 30.25
N SER A 27 13.31 11.76 30.45
CA SER A 27 12.33 10.83 29.87
C SER A 27 11.17 10.75 30.87
N PRO A 28 9.91 11.01 30.49
CA PRO A 28 8.79 10.65 31.34
C PRO A 28 8.79 9.12 31.43
N GLN A 29 9.40 8.59 32.49
CA GLN A 29 9.12 7.23 32.98
C GLN A 29 7.76 7.29 33.67
N GLY A 30 6.72 7.55 32.87
CA GLY A 30 5.32 7.44 33.26
C GLY A 30 4.69 6.56 32.20
N GLU A 31 4.25 5.37 32.61
CA GLU A 31 3.62 4.35 31.76
C GLU A 31 4.57 3.61 30.83
N ALA A 32 5.61 2.99 31.39
CA ALA A 32 6.02 1.69 30.87
C ALA A 32 4.84 0.72 31.10
N GLY A 33 3.90 0.69 30.14
CA GLY A 33 2.77 -0.23 30.18
C GLY A 33 3.28 -1.65 30.40
N ASP A 34 2.60 -2.38 31.27
CA ASP A 34 2.89 -3.80 31.55
C ASP A 34 3.23 -4.51 30.23
N PRO A 35 4.43 -5.11 30.08
CA PRO A 35 4.84 -5.76 28.83
C PRO A 35 3.82 -6.80 28.36
N SER A 36 3.05 -7.39 29.29
CA SER A 36 1.96 -8.30 28.98
C SER A 36 0.83 -7.59 28.23
N ARG A 37 0.48 -6.35 28.59
CA ARG A 37 -0.53 -5.55 27.86
C ARG A 37 -0.08 -5.20 26.45
N LEU A 38 1.18 -4.82 26.28
CA LEU A 38 1.73 -4.52 24.96
C LEU A 38 1.71 -5.74 24.03
N ALA A 39 1.94 -6.94 24.59
CA ALA A 39 1.83 -8.18 23.83
C ALA A 39 0.39 -8.48 23.39
N VAL A 40 -0.60 -8.26 24.28
CA VAL A 40 -2.02 -8.43 23.97
C VAL A 40 -2.48 -7.45 22.89
N GLU A 41 -2.15 -6.17 23.03
CA GLU A 41 -2.49 -5.14 22.03
C GLU A 41 -1.88 -5.45 20.66
N GLY A 42 -0.64 -5.96 20.64
CA GLY A 42 0.02 -6.40 19.41
C GLY A 42 -0.72 -7.55 18.72
N LEU A 43 -1.21 -8.52 19.50
CA LEU A 43 -2.00 -9.64 18.97
C LEU A 43 -3.36 -9.18 18.42
N GLU A 44 -4.04 -8.26 19.11
CA GLU A 44 -5.32 -7.69 18.65
C GLU A 44 -5.16 -7.00 17.29
N LYS A 45 -4.12 -6.17 17.14
CA LYS A 45 -3.83 -5.50 15.87
C LYS A 45 -3.50 -6.50 14.75
N LEU A 46 -2.81 -7.59 15.08
CA LEU A 46 -2.52 -8.65 14.11
C LEU A 46 -3.80 -9.35 13.64
N MET A 47 -4.71 -9.69 14.56
CA MET A 47 -6.00 -10.30 14.20
C MET A 47 -6.85 -9.35 13.34
N GLN A 48 -6.89 -8.07 13.70
CA GLN A 48 -7.61 -7.07 12.92
C GLN A 48 -7.02 -6.90 11.51
N ALA A 49 -5.69 -6.92 11.37
CA ALA A 49 -5.04 -6.90 10.06
C ALA A 49 -5.35 -8.15 9.24
N LEU A 50 -5.42 -9.32 9.89
CA LEU A 50 -5.78 -10.58 9.26
C LEU A 50 -7.23 -10.57 8.77
N ASP A 51 -8.16 -10.02 9.54
CA ASP A 51 -9.57 -9.87 9.15
C ASP A 51 -9.71 -8.99 7.90
N LEU A 52 -9.01 -7.85 7.88
CA LEU A 52 -8.97 -6.97 6.71
C LEU A 52 -8.37 -7.68 5.49
N PHE A 53 -7.30 -8.44 5.67
CA PHE A 53 -6.70 -9.23 4.59
C PHE A 53 -7.68 -10.27 4.03
N ILE A 54 -8.34 -11.03 4.91
CA ILE A 54 -9.35 -12.01 4.51
C ILE A 54 -10.50 -11.35 3.74
N ALA A 55 -10.92 -10.15 4.15
CA ALA A 55 -11.96 -9.39 3.45
C ALA A 55 -11.57 -9.00 2.01
N THR A 56 -10.27 -8.92 1.69
CA THR A 56 -9.80 -8.67 0.31
C THR A 56 -9.83 -9.91 -0.58
N LEU A 57 -9.92 -11.11 0.00
CA LEU A 57 -9.91 -12.35 -0.77
C LEU A 57 -11.21 -12.47 -1.59
N PRO A 58 -11.12 -12.82 -2.88
CA PRO A 58 -12.30 -13.00 -3.70
C PRO A 58 -13.09 -14.23 -3.23
N GLN A 59 -14.37 -14.04 -2.96
CA GLN A 59 -15.29 -15.12 -2.61
C GLN A 59 -15.94 -15.68 -3.88
N TYR A 60 -15.97 -17.01 -4.02
CA TYR A 60 -16.58 -17.70 -5.16
C TYR A 60 -17.71 -18.64 -4.72
N GLU A 61 -18.65 -18.87 -5.63
CA GLU A 61 -19.68 -19.91 -5.51
C GLU A 61 -19.12 -21.29 -5.88
N ALA A 62 -19.90 -22.33 -5.59
CA ALA A 62 -19.55 -23.68 -6.03
C ALA A 62 -19.54 -23.73 -7.58
N PRO A 63 -18.55 -24.40 -8.19
CA PRO A 63 -18.46 -24.52 -9.64
C PRO A 63 -19.63 -25.32 -10.20
N VAL A 64 -20.14 -24.89 -11.36
CA VAL A 64 -21.20 -25.59 -12.09
C VAL A 64 -20.68 -25.96 -13.48
N ILE A 65 -20.99 -27.19 -13.91
CA ILE A 65 -20.65 -27.70 -15.24
C ILE A 65 -21.81 -27.36 -16.18
N THR A 66 -21.52 -26.75 -17.33
CA THR A 66 -22.52 -26.43 -18.36
C THR A 66 -22.88 -27.65 -19.19
N GLU A 67 -23.95 -27.56 -19.99
CA GLU A 67 -24.35 -28.63 -20.92
C GLU A 67 -23.27 -28.92 -21.98
N ASP A 68 -22.50 -27.90 -22.35
CA ASP A 68 -21.35 -27.99 -23.26
C ASP A 68 -20.09 -28.58 -22.59
N GLY A 69 -20.09 -28.75 -21.25
CA GLY A 69 -18.98 -29.30 -20.48
C GLY A 69 -17.99 -28.28 -19.91
N ASP A 70 -18.28 -26.98 -19.98
CA ASP A 70 -17.44 -25.93 -19.39
C ASP A 70 -17.66 -25.81 -17.88
N ILE A 71 -16.64 -25.30 -17.16
CA ILE A 71 -16.73 -25.05 -15.72
C ILE A 71 -16.87 -23.54 -15.47
N VAL A 72 -18.00 -23.14 -14.86
CA VAL A 72 -18.26 -21.75 -14.50
C VAL A 72 -18.04 -21.52 -13.01
N ILE A 73 -17.09 -20.64 -12.67
CA ILE A 73 -16.80 -20.22 -11.28
C ILE A 73 -17.25 -18.77 -11.10
N ARG A 74 -18.35 -18.56 -10.38
CA ARG A 74 -18.95 -17.23 -10.17
C ARG A 74 -18.43 -16.58 -8.90
N ARG A 75 -18.18 -15.28 -8.93
CA ARG A 75 -17.84 -14.50 -7.72
C ARG A 75 -19.11 -14.22 -6.91
N LYS A 76 -19.06 -14.41 -5.59
CA LYS A 76 -20.12 -13.95 -4.68
C LYS A 76 -20.11 -12.42 -4.68
N ARG A 77 -21.27 -11.79 -4.94
CA ARG A 77 -21.43 -10.33 -4.79
C ARG A 77 -21.44 -10.01 -3.30
N THR A 78 -20.35 -9.44 -2.78
CA THR A 78 -20.38 -8.78 -1.48
C THR A 78 -21.09 -7.44 -1.67
N PRO A 79 -21.96 -6.97 -0.75
CA PRO A 79 -22.50 -5.62 -0.83
C PRO A 79 -21.33 -4.64 -0.97
N ALA A 80 -21.35 -3.85 -2.04
CA ALA A 80 -20.35 -2.81 -2.23
C ALA A 80 -20.39 -1.86 -1.02
N PRO A 81 -19.23 -1.31 -0.58
CA PRO A 81 -19.26 -0.11 0.24
C PRO A 81 -20.16 0.93 -0.45
N PRO A 82 -20.88 1.78 0.31
CA PRO A 82 -21.75 2.80 -0.29
C PRO A 82 -20.96 3.54 -1.38
N GLU A 83 -21.51 3.54 -2.59
CA GLU A 83 -20.94 4.23 -3.75
C GLU A 83 -20.52 5.64 -3.31
N ALA A 84 -19.24 5.97 -3.50
CA ALA A 84 -18.83 7.36 -3.49
C ALA A 84 -19.74 8.10 -4.48
N GLU A 85 -20.26 9.26 -4.04
CA GLU A 85 -21.20 10.06 -4.80
C GLU A 85 -20.77 10.18 -6.28
N PRO A 86 -21.70 10.19 -7.23
CA PRO A 86 -21.36 10.29 -8.64
C PRO A 86 -20.44 11.48 -8.86
N GLU A 87 -19.22 11.25 -9.35
CA GLU A 87 -18.35 12.34 -9.80
C GLU A 87 -19.14 13.17 -10.82
N GLU A 88 -19.26 14.48 -10.54
CA GLU A 88 -19.86 15.43 -11.47
C GLU A 88 -19.27 15.21 -12.87
N PRO A 89 -20.07 15.27 -13.94
CA PRO A 89 -19.54 15.11 -15.29
C PRO A 89 -18.44 16.14 -15.50
N GLY A 90 -17.20 15.68 -15.64
CA GLY A 90 -16.08 16.53 -15.98
C GLY A 90 -16.38 17.31 -17.27
N PRO A 91 -15.71 18.46 -17.49
CA PRO A 91 -15.97 19.30 -18.65
C PRO A 91 -15.90 18.47 -19.94
N PRO A 92 -16.76 18.78 -20.94
CA PRO A 92 -16.83 18.01 -22.17
C PRO A 92 -15.43 17.90 -22.78
N ARG A 93 -15.00 16.66 -23.07
CA ARG A 93 -13.72 16.45 -23.75
C ARG A 93 -13.74 17.25 -25.06
N PRO A 94 -12.66 17.96 -25.39
CA PRO A 94 -12.57 18.66 -26.66
C PRO A 94 -12.78 17.65 -27.81
N PRO A 95 -13.45 18.07 -28.90
CA PRO A 95 -13.73 17.19 -30.04
C PRO A 95 -12.43 16.59 -30.57
N GLY A 96 -12.43 15.28 -30.79
CA GLY A 96 -11.30 14.59 -31.37
C GLY A 96 -11.07 15.02 -32.82
N PRO A 97 -9.88 14.78 -33.39
CA PRO A 97 -9.60 15.11 -34.80
C PRO A 97 -10.56 14.47 -35.81
N ARG A 98 -11.28 13.41 -35.40
CA ARG A 98 -12.29 12.71 -36.21
C ARG A 98 -13.67 13.38 -36.18
N ASP A 99 -13.90 14.26 -35.21
CA ASP A 99 -15.17 14.95 -34.98
C ASP A 99 -15.20 16.33 -35.67
N ILE A 100 -14.06 16.77 -36.23
CA ILE A 100 -13.97 17.99 -37.03
C ILE A 100 -14.49 17.66 -38.44
N PRO A 101 -15.64 18.22 -38.88
CA PRO A 101 -16.10 18.01 -40.25
C PRO A 101 -15.06 18.56 -41.22
N ALA A 102 -14.71 17.77 -42.23
CA ALA A 102 -13.78 18.18 -43.28
C ALA A 102 -14.24 19.52 -43.89
N PRO A 103 -13.32 20.48 -44.13
CA PRO A 103 -13.68 21.79 -44.65
C PRO A 103 -14.44 21.63 -45.96
N ARG A 104 -15.71 22.07 -45.97
CA ARG A 104 -16.58 22.01 -47.14
C ARG A 104 -16.11 23.07 -48.12
N GLY A 105 -15.18 22.73 -49.00
CA GLY A 105 -14.65 23.69 -49.98
C GLY A 105 -13.45 23.24 -50.81
N ALA A 106 -12.78 22.13 -50.49
CA ALA A 106 -11.71 21.61 -51.33
C ALA A 106 -12.23 20.48 -52.22
N ARG A 107 -12.81 20.83 -53.37
CA ARG A 107 -12.80 19.94 -54.54
C ARG A 107 -12.11 20.69 -55.69
N PRO A 108 -11.22 20.02 -56.45
CA PRO A 108 -10.46 20.60 -57.54
C PRO A 108 -11.35 21.03 -58.70
#